data_AF-A0A899FV84-F1
#
_entry.id   AF-A0A899FV84-F1
#
_cell.length_a   1.000
_cell.length_b   1.000
_cell.length_c   1.000
_cell.angle_alpha   90.00
_cell.angle_beta   90.00
_cell.angle_gamma   90.00
#
_symmetry.space_group_name_H-M   'P 1'
#
loop_
_entity.id
_entity.type
_entity.pdbx_description
1 polymer ?
#
loop_
_entity_poly.entity_id
_entity_poly.type
_entity_poly.pdbx_seq_one_letter_code
_entity_poly.pdbx_strand_id
1 'polypeptide(L)'
;MEKPSFPLNPSICFDISYIKNFLRFSRAQLDDTITFHLNSLSKERPFISESLKTKPLQLDVNLQPDEKTCLSFINQVFDVWETRSSLISYCQSVAVNMQDSSTSDTSYISSSVDARKDPYSGRKGIHGTKEGMLRNILSTEEQIEHVVRNHSWEHILRRCGFLQLPETYQAAMNNRNEKCVEHK
;
A
#
# COMPACT_ATOMS: atom_id res chain seq x y z
N MET A 1 15.68 12.75 -10.77
CA MET A 1 14.42 12.00 -10.95
C MET A 1 13.31 12.77 -10.26
N GLU A 2 12.38 13.33 -11.05
CA GLU A 2 11.15 13.91 -10.52
C GLU A 2 10.36 12.80 -9.84
N LYS A 3 9.97 13.06 -8.58
CA LYS A 3 8.99 12.26 -7.86
C LYS A 3 7.77 12.13 -8.78
N PRO A 4 7.18 10.94 -9.01
CA PRO A 4 5.97 10.80 -9.82
C PRO A 4 4.83 11.61 -9.19
N SER A 5 4.75 12.86 -9.61
CA SER A 5 3.76 13.84 -9.23
C SER A 5 2.63 13.68 -10.23
N PHE A 6 1.76 12.70 -10.00
CA PHE A 6 0.44 12.76 -10.62
C PHE A 6 -0.17 14.10 -10.19
N PRO A 7 -0.62 14.97 -11.13
CA PRO A 7 -1.38 16.15 -10.76
C PRO A 7 -2.72 15.68 -10.21
N LEU A 8 -2.74 15.37 -8.91
CA LEU A 8 -3.92 14.93 -8.22
C LEU A 8 -4.81 16.17 -8.06
N ASN A 9 -6.00 16.10 -8.66
CA ASN A 9 -7.05 17.07 -8.39
C ASN A 9 -7.59 16.79 -6.98
N PRO A 10 -7.75 17.80 -6.10
CA PRO A 10 -8.34 17.60 -4.78
C PRO A 10 -9.69 16.88 -4.80
N SER A 11 -10.45 17.00 -5.90
CA SER A 11 -11.74 16.31 -6.11
C SER A 11 -11.65 14.79 -5.94
N ILE A 12 -10.50 14.19 -6.26
CA ILE A 12 -10.24 12.75 -6.15
C ILE A 12 -10.35 12.27 -4.69
N CYS A 13 -9.92 13.10 -3.73
CA CYS A 13 -9.93 12.72 -2.32
C CYS A 13 -11.35 12.65 -1.72
N PHE A 14 -12.35 13.19 -2.41
CA PHE A 14 -13.75 13.12 -1.99
C PHE A 14 -14.48 11.89 -2.55
N ASP A 15 -13.90 11.22 -3.55
CA ASP A 15 -14.41 9.95 -4.04
C ASP A 15 -13.72 8.79 -3.31
N ILE A 16 -14.33 8.39 -2.20
CA ILE A 16 -13.87 7.25 -1.39
C ILE A 16 -13.78 5.96 -2.23
N SER A 17 -14.71 5.77 -3.17
CA SER A 17 -14.73 4.57 -4.01
C SER A 17 -13.53 4.55 -4.94
N TYR A 18 -13.17 5.70 -5.50
CA TYR A 18 -11.96 5.85 -6.31
C TYR A 18 -10.71 5.48 -5.52
N ILE A 19 -10.51 6.05 -4.32
CA ILE A 19 -9.33 5.78 -3.48
C ILE A 19 -9.20 4.28 -3.21
N LYS A 20 -10.30 3.65 -2.74
CA LYS A 20 -10.30 2.22 -2.42
C LYS A 20 -10.05 1.35 -3.65
N ASN A 21 -10.65 1.69 -4.78
CA ASN A 21 -10.48 0.94 -6.03
C ASN A 21 -9.05 1.05 -6.55
N PHE A 22 -8.46 2.25 -6.52
CA PHE A 22 -7.07 2.47 -6.89
C PHE A 22 -6.12 1.64 -6.03
N LEU A 23 -6.24 1.72 -4.69
CA LEU A 23 -5.38 0.97 -3.78
C LEU A 23 -5.56 -0.53 -3.93
N ARG A 24 -6.80 -1.02 -4.02
CA ARG A 24 -7.09 -2.44 -4.26
C ARG A 24 -6.50 -2.94 -5.58
N PHE A 25 -6.67 -2.19 -6.66
CA PHE A 25 -6.16 -2.58 -7.97
C PHE A 25 -4.62 -2.58 -8.00
N SER A 26 -3.99 -1.57 -7.41
CA SER A 26 -2.54 -1.50 -7.29
C SER A 26 -1.97 -2.69 -6.49
N ARG A 27 -2.61 -3.08 -5.38
CA ARG A 27 -2.27 -4.27 -4.59
C ARG A 27 -2.41 -5.55 -5.43
N ALA A 28 -3.53 -5.71 -6.14
CA ALA A 28 -3.79 -6.89 -6.97
C ALA A 28 -2.75 -7.10 -8.08
N GLN A 29 -2.27 -6.01 -8.67
CA GLN A 29 -1.28 -6.08 -9.76
C GLN A 29 0.12 -6.51 -9.29
N LEU A 30 0.50 -6.21 -8.05
CA LEU A 30 1.88 -6.38 -7.59
C LEU A 30 1.99 -7.22 -6.30
N ASP A 31 1.31 -6.83 -5.22
CA ASP A 31 1.45 -7.46 -3.91
C ASP A 31 0.73 -8.82 -3.84
N ASP A 32 -0.51 -8.91 -4.33
CA ASP A 32 -1.28 -10.16 -4.27
C ASP A 32 -0.67 -11.24 -5.18
N THR A 33 0.03 -10.81 -6.23
CA THR A 33 0.72 -11.67 -7.20
C THR A 33 2.23 -11.72 -6.97
N ILE A 34 2.73 -11.23 -5.83
CA ILE A 34 4.18 -11.06 -5.57
C ILE A 34 4.95 -12.38 -5.72
N THR A 35 4.38 -13.49 -5.24
CA THR A 35 5.01 -14.82 -5.35
C THR A 35 5.12 -15.25 -6.80
N PHE A 36 4.11 -14.97 -7.63
CA PHE A 36 4.16 -15.27 -9.05
C PHE A 36 5.25 -14.45 -9.76
N HIS A 37 5.30 -13.13 -9.51
CA HIS A 37 6.35 -12.27 -10.03
C HIS A 37 7.73 -12.77 -9.62
N LEU A 38 7.95 -13.05 -8.34
CA LEU A 38 9.23 -13.57 -7.83
C LEU A 38 9.62 -14.92 -8.45
N ASN A 39 8.65 -15.82 -8.67
CA ASN A 39 8.91 -17.10 -9.33
C ASN A 39 9.30 -16.92 -10.80
N SER A 40 8.75 -15.90 -11.47
CA SER A 40 9.11 -15.59 -12.87
C SER A 40 10.54 -15.04 -13.01
N LEU A 41 11.14 -14.56 -11.91
CA LEU A 41 12.54 -14.10 -11.91
C LEU A 41 13.54 -15.27 -11.82
N SER A 42 13.09 -16.46 -11.43
CA SER A 42 13.94 -17.66 -11.36
C SER A 42 14.38 -18.11 -12.75
N LYS A 43 15.65 -18.51 -12.90
CA LYS A 43 16.16 -19.05 -14.17
C LYS A 43 15.44 -20.36 -14.51
N GLU A 44 15.01 -20.50 -15.77
CA GLU A 44 14.45 -21.76 -16.27
C GLU A 44 15.51 -22.86 -16.18
N ARG A 45 15.14 -24.02 -15.59
CA ARG A 45 15.97 -25.22 -15.71
C ARG A 45 15.69 -25.88 -17.05
N PRO A 46 16.72 -26.26 -17.83
CA PRO A 46 16.50 -27.15 -18.98
C PRO A 46 15.86 -28.44 -18.47
N PHE A 47 14.78 -28.87 -19.12
CA PHE A 47 14.08 -30.10 -18.77
C PHE A 47 15.01 -31.30 -19.01
N ILE A 48 15.47 -31.94 -17.95
CA ILE A 48 16.25 -33.19 -18.01
C ILE A 48 15.37 -34.32 -17.47
N SER A 49 15.19 -35.37 -18.29
CA SER A 49 14.27 -36.48 -18.04
C SER A 49 14.51 -37.25 -16.73
N GLU A 50 15.69 -37.12 -16.10
CA GLU A 50 15.99 -37.67 -14.77
C GLU A 50 15.31 -36.92 -13.59
N SER A 51 14.71 -35.75 -13.79
CA SER A 51 14.10 -34.94 -12.70
C SER A 51 12.91 -35.59 -11.97
N LEU A 52 12.45 -36.78 -12.41
CA LEU A 52 11.40 -37.54 -11.74
C LEU A 52 11.90 -38.40 -10.57
N LYS A 53 13.22 -38.41 -10.29
CA LYS A 53 13.78 -39.23 -9.23
C LYS A 53 14.49 -38.36 -8.19
N THR A 54 13.85 -38.27 -7.03
CA THR A 54 14.41 -37.99 -5.69
C THR A 54 14.37 -36.55 -5.12
N LYS A 55 13.66 -36.52 -3.97
CA LYS A 55 13.88 -35.75 -2.73
C LYS A 55 13.19 -34.38 -2.52
N PRO A 56 12.87 -34.07 -1.24
CA PRO A 56 11.88 -33.07 -0.84
C PRO A 56 12.43 -31.63 -0.96
N LEU A 57 11.48 -30.69 -0.95
CA LEU A 57 11.58 -29.23 -0.93
C LEU A 57 12.69 -28.67 -0.03
N GLN A 58 13.96 -28.78 -0.43
CA GLN A 58 14.99 -27.84 0.00
C GLN A 58 14.98 -26.68 -0.99
N LEU A 59 15.13 -25.46 -0.46
CA LEU A 59 15.22 -24.23 -1.25
C LEU A 59 16.43 -24.38 -2.20
N ASP A 60 16.17 -24.79 -3.43
CA ASP A 60 17.21 -25.09 -4.40
C ASP A 60 17.89 -23.76 -4.75
N VAL A 61 19.13 -23.58 -4.28
CA VAL A 61 19.94 -22.37 -4.49
C VAL A 61 20.06 -22.05 -5.98
N ASN A 62 19.95 -23.07 -6.84
CA ASN A 62 19.99 -22.94 -8.30
C ASN A 62 18.73 -22.29 -8.92
N LEU A 63 17.66 -22.10 -8.15
CA LEU A 63 16.43 -21.40 -8.58
C LEU A 63 16.37 -19.94 -8.12
N GLN A 64 17.41 -19.44 -7.46
CA GLN A 64 17.43 -18.04 -7.06
C GLN A 64 17.57 -17.13 -8.30
N PRO A 65 16.82 -16.02 -8.35
CA PRO A 65 17.00 -15.00 -9.37
C PRO A 65 18.40 -14.37 -9.31
N ASP A 66 18.83 -13.77 -10.42
CA ASP A 66 20.07 -12.98 -10.45
C ASP A 66 19.98 -11.75 -9.52
N GLU A 67 21.12 -11.33 -8.96
CA GLU A 67 21.21 -10.18 -8.05
C GLU A 67 20.60 -8.92 -8.67
N LYS A 68 20.98 -8.61 -9.92
CA LYS A 68 20.51 -7.42 -10.63
C LYS A 68 19.00 -7.46 -10.84
N THR A 69 18.46 -8.64 -11.13
CA THR A 69 17.03 -8.85 -11.33
C THR A 69 16.24 -8.65 -10.04
N CYS A 70 16.72 -9.20 -8.92
CA CYS A 70 16.14 -8.94 -7.59
C CYS A 70 16.14 -7.45 -7.25
N LEU A 71 17.28 -6.77 -7.41
CA LEU A 71 17.39 -5.33 -7.09
C LEU A 71 16.46 -4.48 -7.97
N SER A 72 16.39 -4.79 -9.27
CA SER A 72 15.47 -4.12 -10.20
C SER A 72 14.01 -4.30 -9.78
N PHE A 73 13.63 -5.54 -9.44
CA PHE A 73 12.27 -5.84 -8.97
C PHE A 73 11.95 -5.12 -7.65
N ILE A 74 12.87 -5.11 -6.69
CA ILE A 74 12.71 -4.38 -5.41
C ILE A 74 12.50 -2.88 -5.66
N ASN A 75 13.26 -2.28 -6.58
CA ASN A 75 13.07 -0.88 -6.93
C ASN A 75 11.68 -0.62 -7.55
N GLN A 76 11.23 -1.48 -8.46
CA GLN A 76 9.89 -1.39 -9.04
C GLN A 76 8.79 -1.49 -7.97
N VAL A 77 8.94 -2.43 -7.02
CA VAL A 77 8.03 -2.57 -5.88
C VAL A 77 7.97 -1.27 -5.08
N PHE A 78 9.12 -0.68 -4.77
CA PHE A 78 9.19 0.58 -4.03
C PHE A 78 8.58 1.77 -4.77
N ASP A 79 8.71 1.86 -6.09
CA ASP A 79 8.06 2.91 -6.89
C ASP A 79 6.53 2.84 -6.79
N VAL A 80 5.97 1.63 -6.87
CA VAL A 80 4.52 1.40 -6.73
C VAL A 80 4.06 1.73 -5.30
N TRP A 81 4.84 1.34 -4.29
CA TRP A 81 4.53 1.64 -2.89
C TRP A 81 4.60 3.14 -2.59
N GLU A 82 5.55 3.86 -3.19
CA GLU A 82 5.67 5.31 -3.06
C GLU A 82 4.49 6.02 -3.72
N THR A 83 4.03 5.54 -4.87
CA THR A 83 2.84 6.08 -5.54
C THR A 83 1.60 5.97 -4.66
N ARG A 84 1.36 4.80 -4.07
CA ARG A 84 0.25 4.61 -3.11
C ARG A 84 0.38 5.49 -1.88
N SER A 85 1.58 5.57 -1.30
CA SER A 85 1.86 6.43 -0.13
C SER A 85 1.60 7.89 -0.46
N SER A 86 2.03 8.35 -1.63
CA SER A 86 1.85 9.73 -2.08
C SER A 86 0.37 10.08 -2.21
N LEU A 87 -0.47 9.17 -2.73
CA LEU A 87 -1.91 9.38 -2.79
C LEU A 87 -2.55 9.47 -1.39
N ILE A 88 -2.18 8.57 -0.47
CA ILE A 88 -2.70 8.59 0.90
C ILE A 88 -2.29 9.89 1.60
N SER A 89 -1.01 10.25 1.56
CA SER A 89 -0.49 11.48 2.18
C SER A 89 -1.08 12.74 1.56
N TYR A 90 -1.30 12.76 0.25
CA TYR A 90 -1.98 13.86 -0.43
C TYR A 90 -3.43 14.02 0.06
N CYS A 91 -4.19 12.93 0.15
CA CYS A 91 -5.56 13.04 0.65
C CYS A 91 -5.64 13.33 2.15
N GLN A 92 -4.63 12.93 2.94
CA GLN A 92 -4.51 13.35 4.34
C GLN A 92 -4.29 14.86 4.44
N SER A 93 -3.42 15.47 3.63
CA SER A 93 -3.20 16.92 3.65
C SER A 93 -4.43 17.71 3.20
N VAL A 94 -5.14 17.22 2.18
CA VAL A 94 -6.42 17.79 1.73
C VAL A 94 -7.48 17.73 2.85
N ALA A 95 -7.55 16.63 3.61
CA ALA A 95 -8.46 16.52 4.74
C ALA A 95 -8.13 17.49 5.89
N VAL A 96 -6.85 17.71 6.18
CA VAL A 96 -6.40 18.69 7.20
C VAL A 96 -6.77 20.12 6.79
N ASN A 97 -6.50 20.50 5.54
CA ASN A 97 -6.83 21.84 5.04
C ASN A 97 -8.34 22.17 5.10
N MET A 98 -9.21 21.16 4.97
CA MET A 98 -10.65 21.36 5.16
C MET A 98 -11.01 21.73 6.59
N GLN A 99 -10.35 21.13 7.58
CA GLN A 99 -10.61 21.40 9.00
C GLN A 99 -10.33 22.86 9.33
N ASP A 100 -9.21 23.40 8.82
CA ASP A 100 -8.85 24.81 9.05
C ASP A 100 -9.85 25.77 8.40
N SER A 101 -10.39 25.41 7.22
CA SER A 101 -11.39 26.22 6.50
C SER A 101 -12.82 26.13 7.06
N SER A 102 -13.14 25.07 7.83
CA SER A 102 -14.50 24.79 8.32
C SER A 102 -14.75 25.22 9.77
N THR A 103 -13.87 26.06 10.31
CA THR A 103 -14.02 26.71 11.62
C THR A 103 -15.24 27.67 11.70
N SER A 104 -16.00 27.90 10.62
CA SER A 104 -17.20 28.77 10.63
C SER A 104 -18.58 28.09 10.55
N ASP A 105 -18.74 26.86 10.06
CA ASP A 105 -20.09 26.36 9.71
C ASP A 105 -20.31 24.87 9.99
N THR A 106 -20.25 24.46 11.25
CA THR A 106 -20.95 23.23 11.69
C THR A 106 -22.41 23.58 11.99
N SER A 107 -23.23 23.67 10.95
CA SER A 107 -24.69 23.65 11.12
C SER A 107 -25.12 22.25 11.59
N TYR A 108 -25.14 22.07 12.90
CA TYR A 108 -25.84 20.97 13.54
C TYR A 108 -27.32 21.07 13.17
N ILE A 109 -27.77 20.36 12.13
CA ILE A 109 -29.19 20.08 11.97
C ILE A 109 -29.56 19.06 13.04
N SER A 110 -29.81 19.58 14.24
CA SER A 110 -30.47 18.89 15.33
C SER A 110 -31.93 18.70 14.93
N SER A 111 -32.25 17.60 14.24
CA SER A 111 -33.62 17.09 14.23
C SER A 111 -33.91 16.55 15.63
N SER A 112 -34.42 17.42 16.50
CA SER A 112 -34.91 17.07 17.83
C SER A 112 -36.20 16.24 17.67
N VAL A 113 -36.05 14.94 17.43
CA VAL A 113 -37.15 13.97 17.51
C VAL A 113 -37.23 13.48 18.95
N ASP A 114 -38.39 13.65 19.59
CA ASP A 114 -38.64 13.20 20.96
C ASP A 114 -38.50 11.67 21.06
N ALA A 115 -37.55 11.20 21.88
CA ALA A 115 -37.21 9.81 22.09
C ALA A 115 -38.37 8.94 22.63
N ARG A 116 -39.44 9.58 23.14
CA ARG A 116 -40.67 8.88 23.53
C ARG A 116 -41.57 8.47 22.36
N LYS A 117 -41.42 9.10 21.19
CA LYS A 117 -42.29 8.86 20.03
C LYS A 117 -41.75 7.76 19.10
N ASP A 118 -40.47 7.45 19.18
CA ASP A 118 -39.83 6.36 18.46
C ASP A 118 -38.61 5.82 19.23
N PRO A 119 -38.63 4.56 19.72
CA PRO A 119 -37.47 3.92 20.38
C PRO A 119 -36.19 3.87 19.53
N TYR A 120 -36.28 4.03 18.21
CA TYR A 120 -35.14 4.04 17.28
C TYR A 120 -34.61 5.44 16.95
N SER A 121 -35.26 6.51 17.43
CA SER A 121 -34.80 7.89 17.24
C SER A 121 -33.50 8.23 18.00
N GLY A 122 -33.13 7.42 18.99
CA GLY A 122 -31.83 7.46 19.67
C GLY A 122 -30.67 7.00 18.81
N ARG A 123 -30.94 6.35 17.66
CA ARG A 123 -29.95 6.12 16.61
C ARG A 123 -29.75 7.43 15.84
N LYS A 124 -29.31 8.48 16.56
CA LYS A 124 -28.74 9.69 15.97
C LYS A 124 -27.80 9.20 14.88
N GLY A 125 -28.15 9.47 13.63
CA GLY A 125 -27.35 9.03 12.50
C GLY A 125 -25.92 9.46 12.81
N ILE A 126 -24.99 8.50 12.87
CA ILE A 126 -23.56 8.77 12.92
C ILE A 126 -23.21 9.32 11.53
N HIS A 127 -23.74 10.49 11.20
CA HIS A 127 -23.35 11.26 10.04
C HIS A 127 -22.06 11.95 10.48
N GLY A 128 -20.98 11.16 10.49
CA GLY A 128 -19.65 11.76 10.55
C GLY A 128 -19.54 12.82 9.48
N THR A 129 -18.90 13.94 9.78
CA THR A 129 -18.54 14.93 8.75
C THR A 129 -17.83 14.17 7.62
N LYS A 130 -18.03 14.58 6.36
CA LYS A 130 -17.35 13.94 5.22
C LYS A 130 -15.84 13.85 5.44
N GLU A 131 -15.28 14.86 6.10
CA GLU A 131 -13.90 14.89 6.60
C GLU A 131 -13.59 13.77 7.59
N GLY A 132 -14.35 13.61 8.67
CA GLY A 132 -14.12 12.57 9.66
C GLY A 132 -14.20 11.17 9.07
N MET A 133 -15.13 10.95 8.12
CA MET A 133 -15.21 9.70 7.36
C MET A 133 -13.95 9.48 6.51
N LEU A 134 -13.51 10.50 5.77
CA LEU A 134 -12.30 10.43 4.94
C LEU A 134 -11.05 10.12 5.79
N ARG A 135 -10.87 10.77 6.94
CA ARG A 135 -9.72 10.53 7.83
C ARG A 135 -9.69 9.11 8.36
N ASN A 136 -10.84 8.58 8.79
CA ASN A 136 -10.94 7.20 9.25
C ASN A 136 -10.58 6.20 8.14
N ILE A 137 -11.03 6.45 6.91
CA ILE A 137 -10.71 5.61 5.76
C ILE A 137 -9.21 5.66 5.46
N LEU A 138 -8.62 6.85 5.38
CA LEU A 138 -7.20 7.01 5.09
C LEU A 138 -6.31 6.35 6.15
N SER A 139 -6.65 6.48 7.43
CA SER A 139 -5.94 5.81 8.52
C SER A 139 -6.05 4.28 8.43
N THR A 140 -7.23 3.77 8.07
CA THR A 140 -7.42 2.33 7.84
C THR A 140 -6.59 1.85 6.65
N GLU A 141 -6.59 2.59 5.54
CA GLU A 141 -5.80 2.24 4.36
C GLU A 141 -4.29 2.29 4.65
N GLU A 142 -3.81 3.21 5.48
CA GLU A 142 -2.42 3.26 5.93
C GLU A 142 -2.03 2.02 6.74
N GLN A 143 -2.90 1.55 7.64
CA GLN A 143 -2.69 0.30 8.38
C GLN A 143 -2.68 -0.92 7.44
N ILE A 144 -3.59 -0.97 6.47
CA ILE A 144 -3.62 -2.03 5.46
C ILE A 144 -2.33 -2.02 4.63
N GLU A 145 -1.87 -0.84 4.20
CA GLU A 145 -0.61 -0.70 3.46
C GLU A 145 0.58 -1.23 4.28
N HIS A 146 0.64 -0.94 5.58
CA HIS A 146 1.68 -1.49 6.46
C HIS A 146 1.67 -3.03 6.48
N VAL A 147 0.49 -3.65 6.64
CA VAL A 147 0.36 -5.11 6.67
C VAL A 147 0.73 -5.73 5.32
N VAL A 148 0.21 -5.17 4.22
CA VAL A 148 0.48 -5.66 2.86
C VAL A 148 1.97 -5.58 2.54
N ARG A 149 2.63 -4.45 2.86
CA ARG A 149 4.07 -4.27 2.61
C ARG A 149 4.92 -5.22 3.43
N ASN A 150 4.60 -5.45 4.71
CA ASN A 150 5.29 -6.45 5.53
C ASN A 150 5.19 -7.84 4.90
N HIS A 151 3.98 -8.26 4.53
CA HIS A 151 3.76 -9.57 3.93
C HIS A 151 4.50 -9.71 2.59
N SER A 152 4.39 -8.72 1.68
CA SER A 152 5.13 -8.71 0.41
C SER A 152 6.64 -8.74 0.64
N TRP A 153 7.14 -7.99 1.64
CA TRP A 153 8.56 -7.95 1.99
C TRP A 153 9.07 -9.30 2.49
N GLU A 154 8.31 -10.03 3.30
CA GLU A 154 8.69 -11.39 3.71
C GLU A 154 8.92 -12.32 2.52
N HIS A 155 8.07 -12.24 1.48
CA HIS A 155 8.24 -13.03 0.27
C HIS A 155 9.50 -12.62 -0.51
N ILE A 156 9.76 -11.32 -0.58
CA ILE A 156 10.99 -10.79 -1.17
C ILE A 156 12.22 -11.29 -0.39
N LEU A 157 12.22 -11.25 0.94
CA LEU A 157 13.33 -11.76 1.75
C LEU A 157 13.56 -13.27 1.55
N ARG A 158 12.49 -14.06 1.42
CA ARG A 158 12.62 -15.51 1.15
C ARG A 158 13.29 -15.80 -0.21
N ARG A 159 13.09 -14.92 -1.21
CA ARG A 159 13.57 -15.13 -2.59
C ARG A 159 14.87 -14.39 -2.92
N CYS A 160 15.04 -13.20 -2.37
CA CYS A 160 16.17 -12.28 -2.60
C CYS A 160 17.04 -12.06 -1.34
N GLY A 161 16.83 -12.83 -0.27
CA GLY A 161 17.53 -12.64 1.02
C GLY A 161 19.05 -12.83 0.99
N PHE A 162 19.60 -13.42 -0.08
CA PHE A 162 21.05 -13.53 -0.30
C PHE A 162 21.74 -12.16 -0.45
N LEU A 163 20.97 -11.10 -0.75
CA LEU A 163 21.45 -9.72 -0.87
C LEU A 163 21.65 -9.01 0.48
N GLN A 164 21.54 -9.72 1.61
CA GLN A 164 21.67 -9.13 2.96
C GLN A 164 20.74 -7.93 3.17
N LEU A 165 19.50 -8.07 2.69
CA LEU A 165 18.48 -7.02 2.78
C LEU A 165 18.09 -6.77 4.25
N PRO A 166 17.68 -5.54 4.61
CA PRO A 166 17.12 -5.25 5.92
C PRO A 166 15.91 -6.13 6.25
N GLU A 167 15.76 -6.50 7.52
CA GLU A 167 14.64 -7.33 7.98
C GLU A 167 13.28 -6.66 7.74
N THR A 168 13.21 -5.34 7.89
CA THR A 168 11.97 -4.58 7.70
C THR A 168 11.98 -3.80 6.39
N TYR A 169 10.80 -3.71 5.75
CA TYR A 169 10.64 -2.96 4.52
C TYR A 169 10.88 -1.45 4.73
N GLN A 170 10.59 -0.94 5.92
CA GLN A 170 10.77 0.46 6.28
C GLN A 170 12.26 0.83 6.26
N ALA A 171 13.11 0.01 6.88
CA ALA A 171 14.56 0.21 6.82
C ALA A 171 15.07 0.15 5.38
N ALA A 172 14.57 -0.80 4.57
CA ALA A 172 14.95 -0.92 3.17
C ALA A 172 14.55 0.31 2.34
N MET A 173 13.33 0.84 2.52
CA MET A 173 12.88 2.07 1.85
C MET A 173 13.64 3.31 2.33
N ASN A 174 13.92 3.43 3.63
CA ASN A 174 14.70 4.55 4.17
C ASN A 174 16.11 4.58 3.58
N ASN A 175 16.79 3.43 3.57
CA ASN A 175 18.13 3.31 2.97
C ASN A 175 18.12 3.66 1.47
N ARG A 176 17.07 3.30 0.74
CA ARG A 176 16.89 3.71 -0.67
C ARG A 176 16.78 5.23 -0.79
N ASN A 177 15.93 5.84 0.03
CA ASN A 177 15.70 7.27 0.00
C ASN A 177 16.98 8.06 0.33
N GLU A 178 17.76 7.61 1.32
CA GLU A 178 19.07 8.19 1.66
C GLU A 178 20.04 8.15 0.48
N LYS A 179 20.19 6.98 -0.16
CA LYS A 179 21.05 6.83 -1.35
C LYS A 179 20.61 7.71 -2.51
N CYS A 180 19.30 7.90 -2.69
CA CYS A 180 18.75 8.81 -3.71
C CYS A 180 19.02 10.29 -3.41
N VAL A 181 19.17 10.67 -2.13
CA VAL A 181 19.51 12.05 -1.74
C VAL A 181 21.00 12.33 -1.95
N GLU A 182 21.88 11.35 -1.70
CA GLU A 182 23.33 11.50 -1.90
C GLU A 182 23.74 11.61 -3.38
N HIS A 183 22.93 11.10 -4.30
CA HIS A 183 23.19 11.10 -5.75
C HIS A 183 22.44 12.22 -6.50
N LYS A 184 21.98 13.25 -5.78
CA LYS A 184 21.24 14.40 -6.31
C LYS A 184 22.05 15.68 -6.19
#